data_AF-A0A4U8UHG2-F1
#
_entry.id   AF-A0A4U8UHG2-F1
#
_cell.length_a   1.000
_cell.length_b   1.000
_cell.length_c   1.000
_cell.angle_alpha   90.00
_cell.angle_beta   90.00
_cell.angle_gamma   90.00
#
_symmetry.space_group_name_H-M   'P 1'
#
loop_
_entity.id
_entity.type
_entity.pdbx_description
1 polymer ?
#
loop_
_entity_poly.entity_id
_entity_poly.type
_entity_poly.pdbx_seq_one_letter_code
_entity_poly.pdbx_strand_id
1 'polypeptide(L)'
;MYTLEEVKIAYYKLKNYVYYDNTELLLREKLIEFETDTKKDDSNLFSWGISEPYSDLNDFKNIFATKKNTIEQNLEIKFAKLLEEINSNNLESKYFKYLFSQIKVDFFPKKIKSTDNELDKNFISNVKCKENYEIEKVTPFINAPLEFHIISIMWIIRSGYKFDAELLDECKGNRLLLNKERTDLIQNSSLFKPYYSQYQSWRDDSVSVAQELLKNKKNALFINLDIKNYFNSTNLDFEKYFPEDDSVNNILRALHKIYS
;
A
#
# COMPACT_ATOMS: atom_id res chain seq x y z
N MET A 1 3.99 -21.48 11.22
CA MET A 1 4.90 -21.31 10.07
C MET A 1 4.09 -20.92 8.85
N TYR A 2 4.71 -20.15 7.97
CA TYR A 2 4.16 -19.73 6.68
C TYR A 2 4.56 -20.70 5.58
N THR A 3 3.81 -20.68 4.47
CA THR A 3 4.03 -21.51 3.29
C THR A 3 4.39 -20.66 2.07
N LEU A 4 5.03 -21.27 1.07
CA LEU A 4 5.36 -20.60 -0.18
C LEU A 4 4.12 -20.13 -0.93
N GLU A 5 3.04 -20.92 -0.85
CA GLU A 5 1.77 -20.58 -1.49
C GLU A 5 1.15 -19.31 -0.89
N GLU A 6 1.25 -19.11 0.43
CA GLU A 6 0.79 -17.87 1.07
C GLU A 6 1.55 -16.64 0.58
N VAL A 7 2.87 -16.75 0.36
CA VAL A 7 3.69 -15.67 -0.20
C VAL A 7 3.26 -15.37 -1.64
N LYS A 8 3.05 -16.41 -2.46
CA LYS A 8 2.57 -16.26 -3.84
C LYS A 8 1.19 -15.60 -3.91
N ILE A 9 0.24 -16.07 -3.11
CA ILE A 9 -1.11 -15.49 -3.04
C ILE A 9 -1.02 -14.01 -2.64
N ALA A 10 -0.22 -13.67 -1.64
CA ALA A 10 -0.02 -12.30 -1.21
C ALA A 10 0.56 -11.43 -2.34
N TYR A 11 1.58 -11.93 -3.04
CA TYR A 11 2.15 -11.27 -4.20
C TYR A 11 1.13 -11.05 -5.32
N TYR A 12 0.37 -12.08 -5.70
CA TYR A 12 -0.61 -11.95 -6.79
C TYR A 12 -1.75 -11.00 -6.44
N LYS A 13 -2.19 -10.98 -5.17
CA LYS A 13 -3.16 -9.99 -4.68
C LYS A 13 -2.58 -8.57 -4.71
N LEU A 14 -1.31 -8.39 -4.33
CA LEU A 14 -0.61 -7.10 -4.46
C LEU A 14 -0.51 -6.66 -5.92
N LYS A 15 -0.07 -7.54 -6.81
CA LYS A 15 0.03 -7.27 -8.26
C LYS A 15 -1.33 -6.92 -8.86
N ASN A 16 -2.39 -7.64 -8.48
CA ASN A 16 -3.76 -7.31 -8.89
C ASN A 16 -4.17 -5.92 -8.41
N TYR A 17 -3.93 -5.61 -7.13
CA TYR A 17 -4.21 -4.30 -6.55
C TYR A 17 -3.51 -3.16 -7.32
N VAL A 18 -2.20 -3.29 -7.57
CA VAL A 18 -1.40 -2.30 -8.31
C VAL A 18 -1.83 -2.13 -9.78
N TYR A 19 -2.36 -3.19 -10.39
CA TYR A 19 -2.82 -3.14 -11.78
C TYR A 19 -4.15 -2.38 -11.92
N TYR A 20 -5.10 -2.61 -11.01
CA TYR A 20 -6.42 -1.98 -11.05
C TYR A 20 -6.48 -0.62 -10.37
N ASP A 21 -5.57 -0.34 -9.43
CA ASP A 21 -5.40 0.97 -8.82
C ASP A 21 -4.37 1.79 -9.62
N ASN A 22 -4.84 2.79 -10.35
CA ASN A 22 -3.97 3.67 -11.16
C ASN A 22 -3.40 4.86 -10.37
N THR A 23 -3.67 4.95 -9.06
CA THR A 23 -3.28 6.12 -8.27
C THR A 23 -1.84 6.06 -7.74
N GLU A 24 -1.31 4.85 -7.49
CA GLU A 24 -0.01 4.63 -6.86
C GLU A 24 1.08 4.27 -7.88
N LEU A 25 1.55 5.27 -8.65
CA LEU A 25 2.57 5.09 -9.69
C LEU A 25 3.90 4.52 -9.15
N LEU A 26 4.31 4.94 -7.94
CA LEU A 26 5.56 4.50 -7.33
C LEU A 26 5.53 3.01 -6.95
N LEU A 27 4.38 2.52 -6.48
CA LEU A 27 4.23 1.11 -6.17
C LEU A 27 4.25 0.25 -7.44
N ARG A 28 3.73 0.78 -8.55
CA ARG A 28 3.82 0.14 -9.87
C ARG A 28 5.25 0.07 -10.38
N GLU A 29 6.02 1.13 -10.21
CA GLU A 29 7.46 1.15 -10.52
C GLU A 29 8.19 0.07 -9.72
N LYS A 30 8.00 0.03 -8.39
CA LYS A 30 8.60 -0.99 -7.52
C LYS A 30 8.22 -2.42 -7.87
N LEU A 31 6.97 -2.63 -8.29
CA LEU A 31 6.52 -3.95 -8.76
C LEU A 31 7.35 -4.40 -9.97
N ILE A 32 7.56 -3.50 -10.93
CA ILE A 32 8.39 -3.79 -12.11
C ILE A 32 9.83 -4.05 -11.67
N GLU A 33 10.43 -3.16 -10.88
CA GLU A 33 11.80 -3.34 -10.38
C GLU A 33 12.00 -4.67 -9.64
N PHE A 34 10.99 -5.11 -8.89
CA PHE A 34 11.00 -6.41 -8.23
C PHE A 34 10.84 -7.60 -9.20
N GLU A 35 10.05 -7.48 -10.26
CA GLU A 35 9.94 -8.56 -11.27
C GLU A 35 11.18 -8.67 -12.15
N THR A 36 11.86 -7.56 -12.41
CA THR A 36 12.92 -7.47 -13.41
C THR A 36 14.34 -7.39 -12.82
N ASP A 37 14.48 -7.06 -11.54
CA ASP A 37 15.75 -6.67 -10.91
C ASP A 37 16.47 -5.53 -11.63
N THR A 38 15.70 -4.61 -12.20
CA THR A 38 16.26 -3.36 -12.70
C THR A 38 16.22 -2.35 -11.58
N LYS A 39 17.37 -1.99 -11.01
CA LYS A 39 17.45 -0.78 -10.18
C LYS A 39 17.50 0.42 -11.12
N LYS A 40 16.64 1.42 -10.89
CA LYS A 40 16.75 2.71 -11.55
C LYS A 40 18.05 3.38 -11.11
N ASP A 41 19.05 3.34 -11.97
CA ASP A 41 20.19 4.26 -11.89
C ASP A 41 19.78 5.54 -12.63
N ASP A 42 19.75 6.68 -11.94
CA ASP A 42 19.39 7.98 -12.52
C ASP A 42 20.29 8.36 -13.73
N SER A 43 21.47 7.75 -13.83
CA SER A 43 22.38 7.93 -14.96
C SER A 43 22.15 6.95 -16.11
N ASN A 44 21.49 5.81 -15.86
CA ASN A 44 21.37 4.76 -16.87
C ASN A 44 20.13 3.87 -16.63
N LEU A 45 19.11 4.06 -17.48
CA LEU A 45 17.89 3.24 -17.53
C LEU A 45 18.16 1.73 -17.75
N PHE A 46 19.39 1.38 -18.13
CA PHE A 46 19.83 0.01 -18.43
C PHE A 46 20.90 -0.53 -17.46
N SER A 47 21.07 0.09 -16.29
CA SER A 47 21.92 -0.45 -15.22
C SER A 47 21.27 -1.68 -14.57
N TRP A 48 21.52 -2.85 -15.14
CA TRP A 48 20.88 -4.09 -14.71
C TRP A 48 21.75 -4.83 -13.70
N GLY A 49 21.54 -4.56 -12.41
CA GLY A 49 22.23 -5.23 -11.30
C GLY A 49 21.29 -6.09 -10.47
N ILE A 50 21.70 -7.31 -10.12
CA ILE A 50 20.95 -8.15 -9.18
C ILE A 50 20.85 -7.40 -7.84
N SER A 51 19.65 -7.33 -7.28
CA SER A 51 19.46 -6.70 -5.99
C SER A 51 20.23 -7.47 -4.90
N GLU A 52 20.90 -6.73 -4.01
CA GLU A 52 21.77 -7.27 -2.95
C GLU A 52 21.16 -8.43 -2.12
N PRO A 53 19.86 -8.44 -1.73
CA PRO A 53 19.33 -9.54 -0.92
C PRO A 53 19.27 -10.88 -1.67
N TYR A 54 19.43 -10.86 -2.99
CA TYR A 54 19.41 -12.06 -3.85
C TYR A 54 20.74 -12.28 -4.59
N SER A 55 21.76 -11.43 -4.39
CA SER A 55 23.02 -11.49 -5.14
C SER A 55 23.85 -12.75 -4.86
N ASP A 56 23.73 -13.30 -3.65
CA ASP A 56 24.47 -14.49 -3.22
C ASP A 56 23.80 -15.80 -3.65
N LEU A 57 22.63 -15.73 -4.30
CA LEU A 57 21.89 -16.90 -4.76
C LEU A 57 22.40 -17.33 -6.13
N ASN A 58 23.13 -18.46 -6.18
CA ASN A 58 23.78 -18.99 -7.39
C ASN A 58 22.83 -19.18 -8.59
N ASP A 59 21.56 -19.45 -8.32
CA ASP A 59 20.54 -19.67 -9.36
C ASP A 59 19.88 -18.38 -9.84
N PHE A 60 20.09 -17.27 -9.14
CA PHE A 60 19.52 -15.97 -9.48
C PHE A 60 20.32 -15.29 -10.57
N LYS A 61 19.67 -14.94 -11.69
CA LYS A 61 20.35 -14.35 -12.85
C LYS A 61 19.59 -13.17 -13.38
N ASN A 62 20.34 -12.19 -13.88
CA ASN A 62 19.77 -11.06 -14.61
C ASN A 62 19.10 -11.56 -15.90
N ILE A 63 17.78 -11.36 -15.98
CA ILE A 63 16.92 -11.83 -17.07
C ILE A 63 17.24 -11.18 -18.43
N PHE A 64 17.85 -9.99 -18.41
CA PHE A 64 18.20 -9.25 -19.62
C PHE A 64 19.66 -9.48 -20.06
N ALA A 65 20.58 -9.73 -19.12
CA ALA A 65 21.98 -10.02 -19.43
C ALA A 65 22.18 -11.47 -19.85
N THR A 66 21.45 -12.40 -19.24
CA THR A 66 21.51 -13.81 -19.56
C THR A 66 20.09 -14.28 -19.87
N LYS A 67 19.79 -14.64 -21.11
CA LYS A 67 18.49 -15.24 -21.51
C LYS A 67 18.24 -16.63 -20.88
N LYS A 68 18.76 -16.88 -19.67
CA LYS A 68 18.77 -18.17 -18.98
C LYS A 68 17.62 -18.32 -17.99
N ASN A 69 17.21 -17.25 -17.32
CA ASN A 69 16.09 -17.27 -16.38
C ASN A 69 14.92 -16.41 -16.88
N THR A 70 13.70 -16.87 -16.63
CA THR A 70 12.48 -16.08 -16.83
C THR A 70 12.13 -15.26 -15.57
N ILE A 71 11.21 -14.31 -15.70
CA ILE A 71 10.68 -13.52 -14.56
C ILE A 71 10.11 -14.47 -13.50
N GLU A 72 9.35 -15.48 -13.92
CA GLU A 72 8.70 -16.44 -13.03
C GLU A 72 9.74 -17.24 -12.22
N GLN A 73 10.82 -17.70 -12.85
CA GLN A 73 11.88 -18.43 -12.15
C GLN A 73 12.59 -17.57 -11.10
N ASN A 74 12.86 -16.30 -11.42
CA ASN A 74 13.43 -15.37 -10.45
C ASN A 74 12.45 -15.07 -9.30
N LEU A 75 11.17 -14.87 -9.59
CA LEU A 75 10.14 -14.67 -8.57
C LEU A 75 10.05 -15.86 -7.61
N GLU A 76 10.10 -17.10 -8.11
CA GLU A 76 10.12 -18.30 -7.26
C GLU A 76 11.29 -18.29 -6.28
N ILE A 77 12.50 -17.91 -6.74
CA ILE A 77 13.68 -17.79 -5.88
C ILE A 77 13.48 -16.71 -4.82
N LYS A 78 12.95 -15.53 -5.20
CA LYS A 78 12.66 -14.45 -4.26
C LYS A 78 11.62 -14.84 -3.22
N PHE A 79 10.54 -15.50 -3.63
CA PHE A 79 9.50 -15.96 -2.71
C PHE A 79 10.02 -17.01 -1.75
N ALA A 80 10.84 -17.96 -2.22
CA ALA A 80 11.47 -18.95 -1.36
C ALA A 80 12.40 -18.29 -0.34
N LYS A 81 13.21 -17.30 -0.76
CA LYS A 81 14.10 -16.57 0.14
C LYS A 81 13.32 -15.73 1.16
N LEU A 82 12.31 -15.00 0.71
CA LEU A 82 11.44 -14.22 1.60
C LEU A 82 10.75 -15.12 2.62
N LEU A 83 10.25 -16.28 2.20
CA LEU A 83 9.62 -17.26 3.09
C LEU A 83 10.59 -17.79 4.15
N GLU A 84 11.82 -18.15 3.75
CA GLU A 84 12.87 -18.61 4.66
C GLU A 84 13.10 -17.58 5.76
N GLU A 85 13.29 -16.32 5.37
CA GLU A 85 13.56 -15.21 6.30
C GLU A 85 12.36 -14.93 7.21
N ILE A 86 11.13 -14.91 6.69
CA ILE A 86 9.90 -14.76 7.49
C ILE A 86 9.79 -15.89 8.52
N ASN A 87 10.02 -17.15 8.13
CA ASN A 87 9.92 -18.30 9.03
C ASN A 87 11.06 -18.37 10.03
N SER A 88 12.23 -17.80 9.72
CA SER A 88 13.34 -17.69 10.68
C SER A 88 13.02 -16.75 11.84
N ASN A 89 12.09 -15.80 11.62
CA ASN A 89 11.72 -14.74 12.56
C ASN A 89 12.92 -13.95 13.11
N ASN A 90 14.01 -13.85 12.35
CA ASN A 90 15.22 -13.19 12.75
C ASN A 90 15.35 -11.82 12.07
N LEU A 91 14.87 -10.76 12.73
CA LEU A 91 14.96 -9.39 12.22
C LEU A 91 16.41 -8.88 12.09
N GLU A 92 17.36 -9.52 12.77
CA GLU A 92 18.79 -9.19 12.72
C GLU A 92 19.53 -9.87 11.55
N SER A 93 18.83 -10.65 10.73
CA SER A 93 19.40 -11.29 9.54
C SER A 93 19.93 -10.24 8.55
N LYS A 94 20.94 -10.62 7.75
CA LYS A 94 21.48 -9.72 6.71
C LYS A 94 20.38 -9.25 5.75
N TYR A 95 19.42 -10.12 5.46
CA TYR A 95 18.30 -9.84 4.58
C TYR A 95 17.41 -8.73 5.13
N PHE A 96 16.90 -8.87 6.37
CA PHE A 96 16.04 -7.84 6.96
C PHE A 96 16.80 -6.56 7.27
N LYS A 97 18.07 -6.64 7.72
CA LYS A 97 18.92 -5.45 7.88
C LYS A 97 19.04 -4.64 6.59
N TYR A 98 19.27 -5.31 5.46
CA TYR A 98 19.26 -4.66 4.16
C TYR A 98 17.89 -4.06 3.83
N LEU A 99 16.80 -4.83 3.96
CA LEU A 99 15.46 -4.31 3.61
C LEU A 99 15.08 -3.09 4.46
N PHE A 100 15.32 -3.13 5.77
CA PHE A 100 15.07 -1.99 6.66
C PHE A 100 15.95 -0.79 6.30
N SER A 101 17.21 -0.99 5.86
CA SER A 101 18.07 0.12 5.44
C SER A 101 17.63 0.78 4.12
N GLN A 102 16.82 0.10 3.31
CA GLN A 102 16.29 0.67 2.06
C GLN A 102 15.05 1.54 2.26
N ILE A 103 14.44 1.54 3.45
CA ILE A 103 13.21 2.30 3.67
C ILE A 103 13.52 3.80 3.75
N LYS A 104 12.82 4.58 2.92
CA LYS A 104 12.93 6.05 2.83
C LYS A 104 11.56 6.69 3.05
N VAL A 105 11.55 8.03 3.10
CA VAL A 105 10.32 8.82 3.11
C VAL A 105 10.34 9.77 1.91
N ASP A 106 9.33 9.66 1.06
CA ASP A 106 9.13 10.55 -0.06
C ASP A 106 8.18 11.69 0.37
N PHE A 107 8.55 12.94 0.10
CA PHE A 107 7.75 14.10 0.45
C PHE A 107 7.10 14.70 -0.79
N PHE A 108 5.77 14.72 -0.84
CA PHE A 108 5.01 15.30 -1.95
C PHE A 108 4.38 16.63 -1.56
N PRO A 109 4.31 17.61 -2.49
CA PRO A 109 3.64 18.88 -2.23
C PRO A 109 2.14 18.64 -1.99
N LYS A 110 1.64 19.06 -0.83
CA LYS A 110 0.21 18.99 -0.45
C LYS A 110 -0.50 20.31 -0.67
N LYS A 111 0.17 21.41 -0.35
CA LYS A 111 -0.37 22.77 -0.48
C LYS A 111 0.74 23.71 -0.91
N ILE A 112 0.45 24.53 -1.90
CA ILE A 112 1.33 25.58 -2.41
C ILE A 112 0.74 26.91 -1.91
N LYS A 113 1.59 27.85 -1.51
CA LYS A 113 1.12 29.18 -1.13
C LYS A 113 0.42 29.82 -2.33
N SER A 114 -0.83 30.26 -2.10
CA SER A 114 -1.53 31.08 -3.07
C SER A 114 -0.87 32.46 -3.14
N THR A 115 -0.69 32.98 -4.35
CA THR A 115 -0.30 34.37 -4.59
C THR A 115 -1.48 35.19 -5.12
N ASP A 116 -2.72 34.76 -4.85
CA ASP A 116 -3.94 35.46 -5.33
C ASP A 116 -4.01 36.93 -4.88
N ASN A 117 -3.16 37.34 -3.93
CA ASN A 117 -3.00 38.73 -3.53
C ASN A 117 -2.26 39.60 -4.58
N GLU A 118 -1.59 39.01 -5.57
CA GLU A 118 -0.85 39.74 -6.63
C GLU A 118 -1.57 39.78 -7.98
N LEU A 119 -2.62 38.98 -8.16
CA LEU A 119 -3.43 39.00 -9.39
C LEU A 119 -4.60 39.98 -9.20
N ASP A 120 -4.74 40.93 -10.12
CA ASP A 120 -5.90 41.81 -10.17
C ASP A 120 -7.16 40.95 -10.26
N LYS A 121 -8.11 41.14 -9.33
CA LYS A 121 -9.36 40.38 -9.23
C LYS A 121 -10.22 40.46 -10.50
N ASN A 122 -9.95 41.41 -11.39
CA ASN A 122 -10.65 41.59 -12.66
C ASN A 122 -10.03 40.80 -13.82
N PHE A 123 -8.91 40.10 -13.61
CA PHE A 123 -8.20 39.40 -14.68
C PHE A 123 -8.37 37.88 -14.56
N ILE A 124 -8.94 37.27 -15.60
CA ILE A 124 -8.98 35.81 -15.76
C ILE A 124 -7.88 35.43 -16.75
N SER A 125 -6.89 34.67 -16.29
CA SER A 125 -5.81 34.15 -17.12
C SER A 125 -5.94 32.64 -17.29
N ASN A 126 -5.59 32.13 -18.48
CA ASN A 126 -5.43 30.71 -18.75
C ASN A 126 -4.03 30.19 -18.41
N VAL A 127 -3.13 31.06 -17.93
CA VAL A 127 -1.79 30.68 -17.49
C VAL A 127 -1.92 29.95 -16.15
N LYS A 128 -1.80 28.63 -16.20
CA LYS A 128 -1.89 27.75 -15.01
C LYS A 128 -0.53 27.42 -14.41
N CYS A 129 0.55 27.82 -15.07
CA CYS A 129 1.92 27.46 -14.70
C CYS A 129 2.70 28.68 -14.19
N LYS A 130 3.54 28.47 -13.17
CA LYS A 130 4.52 29.44 -12.68
C LYS A 130 5.91 28.83 -12.79
N GLU A 131 6.92 29.69 -12.89
CA GLU A 131 8.32 29.23 -12.86
C GLU A 131 8.70 28.62 -11.50
N ASN A 132 8.17 29.21 -10.42
CA ASN A 132 8.46 28.78 -9.06
C ASN A 132 7.16 28.63 -8.26
N TYR A 133 7.13 27.61 -7.39
CA TYR A 133 6.02 27.33 -6.49
C TYR A 133 6.54 27.22 -5.06
N GLU A 134 6.10 28.12 -4.19
CA GLU A 134 6.44 28.05 -2.77
C GLU A 134 5.54 27.03 -2.05
N ILE A 135 6.13 25.97 -1.50
CA ILE A 135 5.39 24.90 -0.84
C ILE A 135 5.02 25.33 0.58
N GLU A 136 3.72 25.32 0.89
CA GLU A 136 3.20 25.60 2.24
C GLU A 136 3.16 24.33 3.10
N LYS A 137 2.83 23.18 2.50
CA LYS A 137 2.69 21.92 3.21
C LYS A 137 3.11 20.74 2.34
N VAL A 138 3.80 19.78 2.94
CA VAL A 138 4.15 18.49 2.33
C VAL A 138 3.34 17.35 2.96
N THR A 139 3.23 16.24 2.23
CA THR A 139 2.74 14.95 2.75
C THR A 139 3.87 13.94 2.67
N PRO A 140 4.26 13.31 3.79
CA PRO A 140 5.21 12.20 3.77
C PRO A 140 4.51 10.91 3.31
N PHE A 141 5.21 10.11 2.52
CA PHE A 141 4.81 8.76 2.11
C PHE A 141 5.97 7.81 2.36
N ILE A 142 5.66 6.62 2.89
CA ILE A 142 6.68 5.59 3.10
C ILE A 142 7.13 5.01 1.75
N ASN A 143 8.45 4.98 1.56
CA ASN A 143 9.10 4.34 0.44
C ASN A 143 9.79 3.07 0.94
N ALA A 144 9.05 1.96 1.01
CA ALA A 144 9.55 0.66 1.44
C ALA A 144 9.78 -0.31 0.26
N PRO A 145 10.73 -1.26 0.38
CA PRO A 145 10.86 -2.38 -0.55
C PRO A 145 9.55 -3.18 -0.74
N LEU A 146 9.37 -3.79 -1.92
CA LEU A 146 8.15 -4.53 -2.27
C LEU A 146 7.89 -5.71 -1.33
N GLU A 147 8.95 -6.29 -0.78
CA GLU A 147 8.91 -7.36 0.21
C GLU A 147 8.05 -7.00 1.43
N PHE A 148 8.14 -5.77 1.94
CA PHE A 148 7.29 -5.33 3.05
C PHE A 148 5.82 -5.15 2.64
N HIS A 149 5.56 -4.77 1.38
CA HIS A 149 4.20 -4.73 0.86
C HIS A 149 3.61 -6.14 0.74
N ILE A 150 4.40 -7.13 0.28
CA ILE A 150 3.99 -8.54 0.25
C ILE A 150 3.66 -9.03 1.66
N ILE A 151 4.55 -8.78 2.64
CA ILE A 151 4.34 -9.10 4.07
C ILE A 151 3.06 -8.44 4.61
N SER A 152 2.79 -7.19 4.23
CA SER A 152 1.55 -6.49 4.62
C SER A 152 0.30 -7.20 4.07
N ILE A 153 0.33 -7.69 2.82
CA ILE A 153 -0.78 -8.47 2.27
C ILE A 153 -0.91 -9.82 2.99
N MET A 154 0.20 -10.48 3.33
CA MET A 154 0.16 -11.71 4.13
C MET A 154 -0.54 -11.49 5.48
N TRP A 155 -0.26 -10.37 6.15
CA TRP A 155 -0.96 -9.98 7.38
C TRP A 155 -2.45 -9.75 7.14
N ILE A 156 -2.83 -9.07 6.06
CA ILE A 156 -4.25 -8.85 5.72
C ILE A 156 -4.98 -10.18 5.57
N ILE A 157 -4.37 -11.15 4.87
CA ILE A 157 -4.93 -12.47 4.63
C ILE A 157 -5.09 -13.26 5.94
N ARG A 158 -4.14 -13.18 6.88
CA ARG A 158 -4.21 -13.98 8.12
C ARG A 158 -4.98 -13.33 9.28
N SER A 159 -4.86 -12.01 9.40
CA SER A 159 -5.30 -11.26 10.58
C SER A 159 -6.17 -10.07 10.20
N GLY A 160 -5.79 -9.32 9.16
CA GLY A 160 -6.49 -8.09 8.78
C GLY A 160 -7.97 -8.27 8.46
N TYR A 161 -8.36 -9.36 7.80
CA TYR A 161 -9.77 -9.62 7.47
C TYR A 161 -10.67 -9.72 8.70
N LYS A 162 -10.14 -10.16 9.86
CA LYS A 162 -10.90 -10.29 11.10
C LYS A 162 -11.38 -8.92 11.59
N PHE A 163 -10.52 -7.91 11.46
CA PHE A 163 -10.87 -6.54 11.81
C PHE A 163 -11.88 -5.93 10.82
N ASP A 164 -11.78 -6.22 9.51
CA ASP A 164 -12.79 -5.78 8.55
C ASP A 164 -14.14 -6.48 8.76
N ALA A 165 -14.12 -7.74 9.20
CA ALA A 165 -15.33 -8.50 9.51
C ALA A 165 -16.15 -7.84 10.63
N GLU A 166 -15.50 -7.22 11.62
CA GLU A 166 -16.13 -6.47 12.72
C GLU A 166 -16.70 -5.11 12.30
N LEU A 167 -16.32 -4.57 11.15
CA LEU A 167 -16.81 -3.27 10.69
C LEU A 167 -18.28 -3.35 10.26
N LEU A 168 -19.01 -2.29 10.57
CA LEU A 168 -20.38 -2.09 10.12
C LEU A 168 -20.48 -2.06 8.59
N ASP A 169 -21.66 -2.40 8.05
CA ASP A 169 -21.87 -2.43 6.60
C ASP A 169 -21.93 -1.02 5.99
N GLU A 170 -22.19 -0.01 6.81
CA GLU A 170 -22.14 1.40 6.47
C GLU A 170 -20.69 1.90 6.26
N CYS A 171 -19.68 1.21 6.79
CA CYS A 171 -18.28 1.51 6.52
C CYS A 171 -17.95 1.07 5.08
N LYS A 172 -17.76 2.03 4.16
CA LYS A 172 -17.52 1.74 2.74
C LYS A 172 -16.05 1.93 2.30
N GLY A 173 -15.25 2.69 3.04
CA GLY A 173 -13.85 2.97 2.66
C GLY A 173 -12.92 1.76 2.78
N ASN A 174 -12.12 1.50 1.74
CA ASN A 174 -11.05 0.47 1.69
C ASN A 174 -11.45 -0.91 2.26
N ARG A 175 -12.70 -1.32 2.02
CA ARG A 175 -13.26 -2.57 2.55
C ARG A 175 -12.69 -3.79 1.84
N LEU A 176 -12.43 -4.85 2.58
CA LEU A 176 -11.98 -6.13 2.03
C LEU A 176 -13.14 -6.89 1.36
N LEU A 177 -12.78 -7.73 0.39
CA LEU A 177 -13.72 -8.67 -0.22
C LEU A 177 -13.78 -9.95 0.63
N LEU A 178 -14.72 -9.98 1.57
CA LEU A 178 -14.97 -11.13 2.46
C LEU A 178 -15.92 -12.15 1.83
N ASN A 179 -15.82 -13.42 2.26
CA ASN A 179 -16.84 -14.42 1.98
C ASN A 179 -18.18 -14.06 2.65
N LYS A 180 -19.25 -14.81 2.34
CA LYS A 180 -20.60 -14.50 2.85
C LYS A 180 -20.67 -14.58 4.39
N GLU A 181 -19.89 -15.48 4.96
CA GLU A 181 -19.83 -15.75 6.40
C GLU A 181 -18.94 -14.75 7.15
N ARG A 182 -18.20 -13.87 6.44
CA ARG A 182 -17.20 -12.94 6.99
C ARG A 182 -16.10 -13.62 7.81
N THR A 183 -15.80 -14.87 7.49
CA THR A 183 -14.79 -15.70 8.17
C THR A 183 -13.47 -15.76 7.43
N ASP A 184 -13.43 -15.29 6.18
CA ASP A 184 -12.21 -15.24 5.36
C ASP A 184 -12.40 -14.27 4.18
N LEU A 185 -11.31 -13.98 3.47
CA LEU A 185 -11.33 -13.33 2.16
C LEU A 185 -11.93 -14.26 1.10
N ILE A 186 -12.48 -13.69 0.04
CA ILE A 186 -12.85 -14.47 -1.14
C ILE A 186 -11.61 -15.03 -1.84
N GLN A 187 -11.73 -16.24 -2.37
CA GLN A 187 -10.66 -16.96 -3.10
C GLN A 187 -10.46 -16.44 -4.53
N ASN A 188 -10.45 -15.13 -4.74
CA ASN A 188 -10.08 -14.53 -6.02
C ASN A 188 -8.80 -13.68 -5.90
N SER A 189 -8.34 -13.12 -7.02
CA SER A 189 -7.14 -12.28 -7.06
C SER A 189 -7.32 -10.89 -6.47
N SER A 190 -8.56 -10.43 -6.27
CA SER A 190 -8.84 -9.10 -5.74
C SER A 190 -8.83 -9.08 -4.22
N LEU A 191 -8.41 -7.96 -3.65
CA LEU A 191 -8.30 -7.78 -2.20
C LEU A 191 -9.37 -6.84 -1.66
N PHE A 192 -9.53 -5.68 -2.29
CA PHE A 192 -10.43 -4.62 -1.84
C PHE A 192 -11.63 -4.46 -2.77
N LYS A 193 -12.74 -3.98 -2.19
CA LYS A 193 -13.87 -3.46 -2.95
C LYS A 193 -13.44 -2.17 -3.67
N PRO A 194 -13.87 -1.93 -4.93
CA PRO A 194 -13.51 -0.71 -5.65
C PRO A 194 -13.99 0.55 -4.91
N TYR A 195 -13.06 1.44 -4.55
CA TYR A 195 -13.35 2.61 -3.72
C TYR A 195 -14.40 3.54 -4.34
N TYR A 196 -14.32 3.79 -5.65
CA TYR A 196 -15.25 4.68 -6.34
C TYR A 196 -16.71 4.19 -6.23
N SER A 197 -16.94 2.89 -6.38
CA SER A 197 -18.26 2.28 -6.23
C SER A 197 -18.76 2.38 -4.79
N GLN A 198 -17.87 2.13 -3.83
CA GLN A 198 -18.16 2.20 -2.40
C GLN A 198 -18.53 3.63 -1.96
N TYR A 199 -17.78 4.63 -2.41
CA TYR A 199 -18.04 6.04 -2.13
C TYR A 199 -19.37 6.51 -2.73
N GLN A 200 -19.66 6.09 -3.97
CA GLN A 200 -20.94 6.40 -4.61
C GLN A 200 -22.11 5.80 -3.81
N SER A 201 -22.05 4.51 -3.46
CA SER A 201 -23.06 3.86 -2.63
C SER A 201 -23.26 4.60 -1.30
N TRP A 202 -22.18 4.89 -0.57
CA TRP A 202 -22.25 5.61 0.70
C TRP A 202 -23.03 6.92 0.61
N ARG A 203 -22.76 7.72 -0.43
CA ARG A 203 -23.44 9.00 -0.68
C ARG A 203 -24.92 8.79 -1.02
N ASP A 204 -25.20 7.89 -1.95
CA ASP A 204 -26.54 7.67 -2.47
C ASP A 204 -27.45 7.01 -1.39
N ASP A 205 -26.89 6.12 -0.56
CA ASP A 205 -27.54 5.53 0.61
C ASP A 205 -27.91 6.60 1.64
N SER A 206 -26.98 7.53 1.93
CA SER A 206 -27.22 8.63 2.87
C SER A 206 -28.37 9.55 2.42
N VAL A 207 -28.46 9.83 1.11
CA VAL A 207 -29.57 10.61 0.54
C VAL A 207 -30.89 9.85 0.64
N SER A 208 -30.86 8.55 0.36
CA SER A 208 -32.05 7.69 0.42
C SER A 208 -32.63 7.64 1.83
N VAL A 209 -31.78 7.47 2.85
CA VAL A 209 -32.19 7.47 4.26
C VAL A 209 -32.80 8.83 4.66
N ALA A 210 -32.20 9.95 4.23
CA ALA A 210 -32.74 11.27 4.51
C ALA A 210 -34.13 11.48 3.86
N GLN A 211 -34.31 11.04 2.61
CA GLN A 211 -35.61 11.10 1.93
C GLN A 211 -36.67 10.26 2.64
N GLU A 212 -36.31 9.08 3.15
CA GLU A 212 -37.23 8.22 3.91
C GLU A 212 -37.66 8.87 5.23
N LEU A 213 -36.72 9.48 5.97
CA LEU A 213 -37.04 10.22 7.20
C LEU A 213 -38.05 11.34 6.94
N LEU A 214 -37.83 12.12 5.89
CA LEU A 214 -38.72 13.22 5.51
C LEU A 214 -40.12 12.71 5.10
N LYS A 215 -40.20 11.61 4.34
CA LYS A 215 -41.48 10.95 4.00
C LYS A 215 -42.25 10.54 5.25
N ASN A 216 -41.53 10.06 6.25
CA ASN A 216 -42.08 9.64 7.54
C ASN A 216 -42.31 10.81 8.51
N LYS A 217 -42.29 12.07 8.03
CA LYS A 217 -42.46 13.31 8.81
C LYS A 217 -41.47 13.44 9.97
N LYS A 218 -40.27 12.86 9.82
CA LYS A 218 -39.14 13.03 10.74
C LYS A 218 -38.16 14.06 10.16
N ASN A 219 -37.43 14.73 11.05
CA ASN A 219 -36.36 15.64 10.66
C ASN A 219 -35.12 14.86 10.23
N ALA A 220 -34.40 15.40 9.25
CA ALA A 220 -33.10 14.89 8.83
C ALA A 220 -32.03 15.99 9.01
N LEU A 221 -30.87 15.62 9.52
CA LEU A 221 -29.71 16.49 9.69
C LEU A 221 -28.49 15.81 9.07
N PHE A 222 -27.81 16.50 8.17
CA PHE A 222 -26.52 16.05 7.64
C PHE A 222 -25.38 16.67 8.45
N ILE A 223 -24.49 15.84 8.98
CA ILE A 223 -23.26 16.26 9.63
C ILE A 223 -22.11 15.76 8.77
N ASN A 224 -21.28 16.68 8.30
CA ASN A 224 -20.07 16.35 7.55
C ASN A 224 -18.84 16.52 8.46
N LEU A 225 -18.01 15.48 8.55
CA LEU A 225 -16.82 15.42 9.40
C LEU A 225 -15.63 14.96 8.55
N ASP A 226 -14.51 15.67 8.65
CA ASP A 226 -13.24 15.28 8.03
C ASP A 226 -12.12 15.25 9.07
N ILE A 227 -11.36 14.14 9.10
CA ILE A 227 -10.24 13.94 10.02
C ILE A 227 -8.94 14.31 9.31
N LYS A 228 -8.25 15.34 9.82
CA LYS A 228 -7.00 15.82 9.23
C LYS A 228 -5.84 14.87 9.53
N ASN A 229 -5.07 14.55 8.49
CA ASN A 229 -3.82 13.78 8.57
C ASN A 229 -3.96 12.40 9.24
N TYR A 230 -5.11 11.72 9.08
CA TYR A 230 -5.43 10.43 9.72
C TYR A 230 -4.24 9.46 9.84
N PHE A 231 -3.60 9.09 8.73
CA PHE A 231 -2.50 8.11 8.72
C PHE A 231 -1.28 8.52 9.56
N ASN A 232 -1.03 9.83 9.68
CA ASN A 232 0.12 10.37 10.42
C ASN A 232 -0.25 10.81 11.85
N SER A 233 -1.53 10.75 12.23
CA SER A 233 -2.02 11.13 13.56
C SER A 233 -2.58 9.96 14.35
N THR A 234 -2.50 8.74 13.82
CA THR A 234 -3.05 7.55 14.47
C THR A 234 -2.06 7.02 15.51
N ASN A 235 -2.55 6.80 16.73
CA ASN A 235 -1.82 6.09 17.77
C ASN A 235 -2.31 4.64 17.83
N LEU A 236 -1.53 3.71 17.30
CA LEU A 236 -1.90 2.29 17.21
C LEU A 236 -1.43 1.51 18.44
N ASP A 237 -2.32 0.70 18.99
CA ASP A 237 -1.97 -0.30 20.00
C ASP A 237 -1.35 -1.53 19.33
N PHE A 238 -0.01 -1.56 19.26
CA PHE A 238 0.71 -2.64 18.60
C PHE A 238 0.48 -4.00 19.25
N GLU A 239 0.26 -4.08 20.57
CA GLU A 239 0.01 -5.36 21.24
C GLU A 239 -1.34 -5.95 20.83
N LYS A 240 -2.34 -5.08 20.63
CA LYS A 240 -3.66 -5.49 20.18
C LYS A 240 -3.68 -5.91 18.71
N TYR A 241 -3.06 -5.13 17.83
CA TYR A 241 -3.20 -5.32 16.37
C TYR A 241 -2.09 -6.18 15.75
N PHE A 242 -0.94 -6.26 16.40
CA PHE A 242 0.22 -7.03 15.98
C PHE A 242 0.84 -7.76 17.19
N PRO A 243 0.17 -8.77 17.77
CA PRO A 243 0.72 -9.52 18.90
C PRO A 243 2.07 -10.19 18.55
N GLU A 244 2.97 -10.34 19.54
CA GLU A 244 4.32 -10.92 19.40
C GLU A 244 4.33 -12.47 19.21
N ASP A 245 3.24 -13.04 18.71
CA ASP A 245 3.04 -14.49 18.56
C ASP A 245 3.35 -14.99 17.14
N ASP A 246 3.55 -14.08 16.18
CA ASP A 246 3.69 -14.39 14.78
C ASP A 246 4.81 -13.57 14.11
N SER A 247 5.54 -14.19 13.18
CA SER A 247 6.70 -13.54 12.56
C SER A 247 6.34 -12.38 11.64
N VAL A 248 5.21 -12.44 10.94
CA VAL A 248 4.72 -11.30 10.15
C VAL A 248 4.32 -10.14 11.07
N ASN A 249 3.67 -10.43 12.20
CA ASN A 249 3.38 -9.40 13.21
C ASN A 249 4.68 -8.74 13.72
N ASN A 250 5.69 -9.53 14.07
CA ASN A 250 6.98 -9.00 14.55
C ASN A 250 7.66 -8.10 13.52
N ILE A 251 7.66 -8.50 12.23
CA ILE A 251 8.21 -7.67 11.14
C ILE A 251 7.44 -6.36 11.00
N LEU A 252 6.11 -6.40 11.01
CA LEU A 252 5.28 -5.20 10.87
C LEU A 252 5.40 -4.26 12.07
N ARG A 253 5.53 -4.79 13.29
CA ARG A 253 5.85 -3.97 14.48
C ARG A 253 7.17 -3.24 14.33
N ALA A 254 8.21 -3.93 13.86
CA ALA A 254 9.51 -3.31 13.61
C ALA A 254 9.39 -2.21 12.55
N LEU A 255 8.67 -2.46 11.45
CA LEU A 255 8.39 -1.47 10.41
C LEU A 255 7.70 -0.22 10.96
N HIS A 256 6.67 -0.38 11.79
CA HIS A 256 5.94 0.75 12.38
C HIS A 256 6.75 1.52 13.43
N LYS A 257 7.62 0.84 14.20
CA LYS A 257 8.51 1.48 15.20
C LYS A 257 9.60 2.34 14.57
N ILE A 258 10.01 2.07 13.32
CA ILE A 258 11.02 2.90 12.63
C ILE A 258 10.51 4.33 12.38
N TYR A 259 9.19 4.52 12.30
CA TYR A 259 8.55 5.79 11.92
C TYR A 259 7.64 6.39 13.01
N SER A 260 7.60 5.77 14.20
CA SER A 260 6.89 6.30 15.38
C SER A 260 7.86 7.04 16.30
#